data_AF-A0A661C874-F1
#
_entry.id   AF-A0A661C874-F1
#
_cell.length_a   1.000
_cell.length_b   1.000
_cell.length_c   1.000
_cell.angle_alpha   90.00
_cell.angle_beta   90.00
_cell.angle_gamma   90.00
#
_symmetry.space_group_name_H-M   'P 1'
#
loop_
_entity.id
_entity.type
_entity.pdbx_description
1 polymer ?
#
loop_
_entity_poly.entity_id
_entity_poly.type
_entity_poly.pdbx_seq_one_letter_code
_entity_poly.pdbx_strand_id
1 'polypeptide(L)'
;MKHVIIGAGPAGVIAAETIRKVQPDSSVTIIGDESEPPYSRMAIPYYLIDHINEKGTYLRKTDSHFADAGIDVVRDRVSSIDTKNKKLSLEDGSSVDYDKLLI
;
A
#
# COMPACT_ATOMS: atom_id res chain seq x y z
N MET A 1 12.17 -2.41 12.56
CA MET A 1 12.58 -1.74 11.30
C MET A 1 11.33 -1.20 10.63
N LYS A 2 11.37 0.02 10.10
CA LYS A 2 10.26 0.68 9.41
C LYS A 2 10.38 0.51 7.90
N HIS A 3 9.52 -0.32 7.31
CA HIS A 3 9.41 -0.49 5.87
C HIS A 3 8.29 0.39 5.34
N VAL A 4 8.60 1.23 4.36
CA VAL A 4 7.60 2.04 3.67
C VAL A 4 7.61 1.67 2.19
N ILE A 5 6.42 1.52 1.63
CA ILE A 5 6.17 1.15 0.24
C ILE A 5 5.33 2.24 -0.41
N ILE A 6 5.84 2.85 -1.47
CA ILE A 6 5.09 3.83 -2.27
C ILE A 6 4.39 3.07 -3.40
N GLY A 7 3.06 3.05 -3.37
CA GLY A 7 2.23 2.37 -4.36
C GLY A 7 1.41 1.22 -3.77
N ALA A 8 0.08 1.38 -3.80
CA ALA A 8 -0.89 0.40 -3.32
C ALA A 8 -1.34 -0.63 -4.40
N GLY A 9 -0.49 -0.88 -5.40
CA GLY A 9 -0.75 -1.86 -6.45
C GLY A 9 -0.38 -3.31 -6.07
N PRO A 10 -0.51 -4.27 -7.01
CA PRO A 10 -0.20 -5.69 -6.76
C PRO A 10 1.22 -5.91 -6.21
N ALA A 11 2.21 -5.21 -6.75
CA ALA A 11 3.60 -5.31 -6.30
C ALA A 11 3.76 -4.84 -4.84
N GLY A 12 3.21 -3.68 -4.50
CA GLY A 12 3.30 -3.12 -3.15
C GLY A 12 2.59 -3.99 -2.11
N VAL A 13 1.40 -4.50 -2.44
CA VAL A 13 0.65 -5.43 -1.56
C VAL A 13 1.43 -6.71 -1.31
N ILE A 14 1.97 -7.34 -2.36
CA ILE A 14 2.74 -8.58 -2.20
C ILE A 14 4.04 -8.33 -1.44
N ALA A 15 4.72 -7.21 -1.68
CA ALA A 15 5.91 -6.83 -0.94
C ALA A 15 5.61 -6.66 0.55
N ALA A 16 4.54 -5.94 0.90
CA ALA A 16 4.14 -5.70 2.29
C ALA A 16 3.85 -7.02 3.03
N GLU A 17 3.04 -7.89 2.44
CA GLU A 17 2.71 -9.19 3.02
C GLU A 17 3.94 -10.09 3.14
N THR A 18 4.84 -10.05 2.16
CA THR A 18 6.09 -10.83 2.21
C THR A 18 6.98 -10.34 3.34
N ILE A 19 7.15 -9.02 3.50
CA ILE A 19 7.91 -8.43 4.60
C ILE A 19 7.30 -8.83 5.94
N ARG A 20 5.98 -8.72 6.11
CA ARG A 20 5.29 -9.15 7.35
C ARG A 20 5.52 -10.63 7.68
N LYS A 21 5.59 -11.51 6.68
CA LYS A 21 5.88 -12.93 6.87
C LYS A 21 7.32 -13.20 7.30
N VAL A 22 8.30 -12.53 6.68
CA VAL A 22 9.73 -12.80 6.92
C VAL A 22 10.32 -11.96 8.07
N GLN A 23 9.67 -10.85 8.42
CA GLN A 23 10.06 -9.93 9.49
C GLN A 23 8.83 -9.50 10.32
N PRO A 24 8.27 -10.38 11.17
CA PRO A 24 7.04 -10.12 11.92
C PRO A 24 7.12 -8.96 12.92
N ASP A 25 8.32 -8.55 13.34
CA ASP A 25 8.52 -7.44 14.29
C ASP A 25 8.72 -6.08 13.59
N SER A 26 8.69 -6.05 12.26
CA SER A 26 8.87 -4.82 11.47
C SER A 26 7.56 -4.07 11.28
N SER A 27 7.58 -2.73 11.28
CA SER A 27 6.39 -1.97 10.85
C SER A 27 6.39 -1.88 9.33
N VAL A 28 5.23 -2.07 8.71
CA VAL A 28 5.06 -2.04 7.25
C VAL A 28 3.94 -1.08 6.91
N THR A 29 4.27 -0.05 6.13
CA THR A 29 3.31 0.96 5.67
C THR A 29 3.28 0.99 4.15
N ILE A 30 2.09 0.86 3.57
CA ILE A 30 1.81 1.11 2.15
C ILE A 30 1.21 2.51 2.05
N ILE A 31 1.74 3.35 1.15
CA ILE A 31 1.20 4.68 0.86
C ILE A 31 0.68 4.68 -0.58
N GLY A 32 -0.59 5.02 -0.79
CA GLY A 32 -1.19 5.12 -2.12
C GLY A 32 -2.10 6.35 -2.22
N ASP A 33 -2.12 6.99 -3.38
CA ASP A 33 -2.85 8.24 -3.64
C ASP A 33 -4.28 8.00 -4.19
N GLU A 34 -4.70 6.75 -4.31
CA GLU A 34 -6.05 6.37 -4.74
C GLU A 34 -7.01 6.25 -3.54
N SER A 35 -8.28 6.58 -3.78
CA SER A 35 -9.30 6.59 -2.72
C SER A 35 -9.83 5.19 -2.40
N GLU A 36 -9.66 4.28 -3.35
CA GLU A 36 -10.13 2.91 -3.36
C GLU A 36 -9.17 1.98 -2.60
N PRO A 37 -9.65 0.83 -2.09
CA PRO A 37 -8.76 -0.21 -1.58
C PRO A 37 -7.79 -0.70 -2.66
N PRO A 38 -6.61 -1.24 -2.27
CA PRO A 38 -5.67 -1.85 -3.21
C PRO A 38 -6.36 -2.83 -4.18
N TYR A 39 -6.28 -2.57 -5.48
CA TYR A 39 -7.01 -3.31 -6.51
C TYR A 39 -6.12 -3.69 -7.70
N SER A 40 -6.58 -4.68 -8.47
CA SER A 40 -5.94 -5.10 -9.71
C SER A 40 -6.50 -4.29 -10.87
N ARG A 41 -5.67 -3.40 -11.44
CA ARG A 41 -6.01 -2.68 -12.68
C ARG A 41 -6.33 -3.63 -13.84
N MET A 42 -5.71 -4.81 -13.86
CA MET A 42 -5.99 -5.85 -14.87
C MET A 42 -7.39 -6.46 -14.72
N ALA A 43 -8.06 -6.28 -13.58
CA ALA A 43 -9.42 -6.75 -13.37
C ALA A 43 -10.49 -5.74 -13.86
N ILE A 44 -10.12 -4.48 -14.12
CA ILE A 44 -11.06 -3.43 -14.57
C ILE A 44 -11.85 -3.85 -15.81
N PRO A 45 -11.27 -4.44 -16.88
CA PRO A 45 -12.04 -4.80 -18.07
C PRO A 45 -13.20 -5.74 -17.77
N TYR A 46 -13.05 -6.66 -16.81
CA TYR A 46 -14.12 -7.58 -16.41
C TYR A 46 -15.22 -6.88 -15.61
N TYR A 47 -14.86 -5.85 -14.84
CA TYR A 47 -15.84 -5.02 -14.14
C TYR A 47 -16.66 -4.18 -15.13
N LEU A 48 -16.01 -3.60 -16.14
CA LEU A 48 -16.67 -2.75 -17.15
C LEU A 48 -17.67 -3.49 -18.05
N ILE A 49 -17.55 -4.82 -18.17
CA ILE A 49 -18.48 -5.69 -18.91
C ILE A 49 -19.42 -6.48 -17.98
N ASP A 50 -19.54 -6.07 -16.72
CA ASP A 50 -20.42 -6.66 -15.70
C ASP A 50 -20.16 -8.17 -15.40
N HIS A 51 -18.98 -8.69 -15.73
CA HIS A 51 -18.59 -10.07 -15.39
C HIS A 51 -18.22 -10.23 -13.91
N ILE A 52 -17.80 -9.15 -13.26
CA ILE A 52 -17.53 -9.07 -11.83
C ILE A 52 -18.11 -7.78 -11.27
N ASN A 53 -18.37 -7.74 -9.97
CA ASN A 53 -18.64 -6.47 -9.29
C ASN A 53 -17.33 -5.74 -8.95
N GLU A 54 -17.43 -4.50 -8.46
CA GLU A 54 -16.28 -3.67 -8.08
C GLU A 54 -15.35 -4.38 -7.09
N LYS A 55 -15.91 -5.02 -6.05
CA LYS A 55 -15.14 -5.82 -5.08
C LYS A 55 -14.35 -6.97 -5.72
N GLY A 56 -14.78 -7.42 -6.91
CA GLY A 56 -14.05 -8.37 -7.74
C GLY A 56 -12.66 -7.86 -8.14
N THR A 57 -12.49 -6.54 -8.28
CA THR A 57 -11.21 -5.91 -8.62
C THR A 57 -10.23 -5.83 -7.45
N TYR A 58 -10.72 -5.79 -6.22
CA TYR A 58 -9.88 -5.59 -5.03
C TYR A 58 -8.90 -6.76 -4.86
N LEU A 59 -7.66 -6.45 -4.50
CA LEU A 59 -6.60 -7.45 -4.31
C LEU A 59 -6.92 -8.35 -3.11
N ARG A 60 -7.61 -7.81 -2.11
CA ARG A 60 -8.06 -8.53 -0.91
C ARG A 60 -9.54 -8.26 -0.69
N LYS A 61 -10.26 -9.29 -0.21
CA LYS A 61 -11.73 -9.30 -0.17
C LYS A 61 -12.30 -8.89 1.20
N THR A 62 -11.45 -8.87 2.23
CA THR A 62 -11.82 -8.51 3.59
C THR A 62 -11.26 -7.14 3.91
N ASP A 63 -12.10 -6.22 4.39
CA ASP A 63 -11.71 -4.84 4.71
C ASP A 63 -10.64 -4.80 5.83
N SER A 64 -10.68 -5.77 6.75
CA SER A 64 -9.71 -5.90 7.85
C SER A 64 -8.37 -6.54 7.45
N HIS A 65 -8.23 -7.07 6.22
CA HIS A 65 -7.09 -7.91 5.83
C HIS A 65 -5.73 -7.29 6.17
N PHE A 66 -5.54 -6.01 5.87
CA PHE A 66 -4.27 -5.32 6.14
C PHE A 66 -4.04 -5.09 7.63
N ALA A 67 -5.07 -4.67 8.36
CA ALA A 67 -5.00 -4.49 9.81
C ALA A 67 -4.69 -5.82 10.52
N ASP A 68 -5.37 -6.90 10.13
CA ASP A 68 -5.14 -8.26 10.67
C ASP A 68 -3.72 -8.77 10.35
N ALA A 69 -3.14 -8.33 9.23
CA ALA A 69 -1.75 -8.62 8.86
C ALA A 69 -0.71 -7.70 9.52
N GLY A 70 -1.14 -6.68 10.27
CA GLY A 70 -0.27 -5.64 10.84
C GLY A 70 0.39 -4.76 9.77
N ILE A 71 -0.35 -4.44 8.71
CA ILE A 71 0.08 -3.56 7.61
C ILE A 71 -0.76 -2.29 7.67
N ASP A 72 -0.09 -1.14 7.77
CA ASP A 72 -0.73 0.16 7.70
C ASP A 72 -0.90 0.58 6.23
N VAL A 73 -2.10 1.03 5.86
CA VAL A 73 -2.37 1.56 4.52
C VAL A 73 -2.78 3.02 4.66
N VAL A 74 -1.92 3.92 4.18
CA VAL A 74 -2.12 5.36 4.19
C VAL A 74 -2.63 5.80 2.82
N ARG A 75 -3.76 6.50 2.80
CA ARG A 75 -4.35 7.10 1.60
C ARG A 75 -3.89 8.53 1.47
N ASP A 76 -2.73 8.71 0.84
CA ASP A 76 -2.14 10.02 0.60
C ASP A 76 -1.10 9.91 -0.52
N ARG A 77 -0.72 11.05 -1.07
CA ARG A 77 0.31 11.17 -2.09
C ARG A 77 1.64 11.52 -1.45
N VAL A 78 2.68 10.76 -1.77
CA VAL A 78 4.05 11.15 -1.44
C VAL A 78 4.48 12.29 -2.36
N SER A 79 4.75 13.46 -1.78
CA SER A 79 5.12 14.68 -2.51
C SER A 79 6.64 14.81 -2.70
N SER A 80 7.44 14.28 -1.77
CA SER A 80 8.91 14.28 -1.88
C SER A 80 9.56 13.19 -1.02
N ILE A 81 10.80 12.85 -1.40
CA ILE A 81 11.62 11.85 -0.72
C ILE A 81 12.96 12.49 -0.32
N ASP A 82 13.25 12.53 0.98
CA ASP A 82 14.56 12.86 1.52
C ASP A 82 15.32 11.57 1.85
N THR A 83 16.27 11.19 0.99
CA THR A 83 17.07 9.98 1.17
C THR A 83 18.20 10.13 2.17
N LYS A 84 18.61 11.36 2.50
CA LYS A 84 19.66 11.63 3.50
C LYS A 84 19.10 11.47 4.91
N ASN A 85 17.93 12.06 5.15
CA ASN A 85 17.25 12.00 6.44
C ASN A 85 16.28 10.81 6.55
N LYS A 86 16.13 10.02 5.47
CA LYS A 86 15.21 8.88 5.36
C LYS A 86 13.77 9.21 5.73
N LYS A 87 13.23 10.23 5.09
CA LYS A 87 11.92 10.80 5.39
C LYS A 87 11.12 11.05 4.10
N LEU A 88 9.83 10.78 4.16
CA LEU A 88 8.85 11.11 3.12
C LEU A 88 8.01 12.30 3.58
N SER A 89 7.69 13.19 2.65
CA SER A 89 6.66 14.22 2.85
C SER A 89 5.40 13.81 2.11
N LEU A 90 4.24 13.97 2.73
CA LEU A 90 2.95 13.69 2.12
C LEU A 90 2.29 15.00 1.63
N GLU A 91 1.22 14.89 0.85
CA GLU A 91 0.51 16.04 0.31
C GLU A 91 -0.33 16.75 1.38
N ASP A 92 -0.79 16.03 2.40
CA ASP A 92 -1.46 16.61 3.59
C ASP A 92 -0.52 17.43 4.50
N GLY A 93 0.77 17.50 4.18
CA GLY A 93 1.80 18.21 4.93
C GLY A 93 2.40 17.40 6.09
N SER A 94 1.91 16.19 6.33
CA SER A 94 2.51 15.25 7.28
C SER A 94 3.78 14.60 6.71
N SER A 95 4.43 13.78 7.53
CA SER A 95 5.70 13.17 7.16
C SER A 95 5.89 11.78 7.76
N VAL A 96 6.56 10.90 7.03
CA VAL A 96 6.77 9.50 7.41
C VAL A 96 8.25 9.16 7.37
N ASP A 97 8.82 8.73 8.50
CA ASP A 97 10.19 8.23 8.56
C ASP A 97 10.27 6.76 8.13
N TYR A 98 11.36 6.36 7.49
CA TYR A 98 11.59 4.98 7.06
C TYR A 98 13.01 4.49 7.34
N ASP A 99 13.17 3.17 7.50
CA ASP A 99 14.48 2.51 7.48
C ASP A 99 14.79 1.94 6.09
N LYS A 100 13.75 1.40 5.44
CA LYS A 100 13.76 0.80 4.11
C LYS A 100 12.58 1.34 3.30
N LEU A 101 12.86 1.74 2.07
CA LEU A 101 11.88 2.28 1.13
C LEU A 101 11.81 1.40 -0.11
N LEU A 102 10.60 1.10 -0.57
CA LEU A 102 10.31 0.47 -1.86
C LEU A 102 9.46 1.45 -2.70
N ILE A 103 9.80 1.59 -3.98
CA ILE A 103 9.13 2.44 -4.97
C ILE A 103 8.84 1.58 -6.20
#